data_AF-A0A9Q1BTL8-F1
#
_entry.id   AF-A0A9Q1BTL8-F1
#
_cell.length_a   1.000
_cell.length_b   1.000
_cell.length_c   1.000
_cell.angle_alpha   90.00
_cell.angle_beta   90.00
_cell.angle_gamma   90.00
#
_symmetry.space_group_name_H-M   'P 1'
#
loop_
_entity.id
_entity.type
_entity.pdbx_description
1 polymer ?
#
loop_
_entity_poly.entity_id
_entity_poly.type
_entity_poly.pdbx_seq_one_letter_code
_entity_poly.pdbx_strand_id
1 'polypeptide(L)'
;MLTAVIYNEFRGFFFNSMQASYFRRRLGFQAAFEMLRRQSGRMVNRSYSATVGAGVVKSVILQAKIKRSARSAIIRELDGMMGSSFTAADFQQLFDVLDKETVRQLPPVRNVHHPKLKLLQQLICHKGFLYIGSMVATINVIVISVEIALQDENVANDSKFIGLNVSCIVFYCVEQIAKIWALGWKRYRASRLNLFDGALTLVLLVFIILTMFAATVNNWTTSHATQNPFIFLPVYDLTRIINMLIIFRFLRLVTLFETMAVVTGTLVDLIRNLKALIGSLVVIYYVFAILGMEIFKDKIPYPPGNKRDNYTCGSYEQLDYWANNFDDFASSLVVLWDVMVVNNWHVFLDVYSRYTVGWSKMFFIAWYFTSVLVFMNVFTALILENFITKWDRRQTERNEENLDRTPAYLVSLHNMFRSDLHEPTEEELVREIYNHPHIHHLRV
;
A
#
# COMPACT_ATOMS: atom_id res chain seq x y z
N MET A 1 5.19 -24.19 -19.53
CA MET A 1 3.95 -24.97 -19.36
C MET A 1 3.37 -24.87 -17.96
N LEU A 2 4.13 -25.11 -16.88
CA LEU A 2 3.60 -25.05 -15.50
C LEU A 2 2.90 -23.72 -15.16
N THR A 3 3.52 -22.59 -15.48
CA THR A 3 2.92 -21.26 -15.29
C THR A 3 1.59 -21.10 -16.04
N ALA A 4 1.45 -21.73 -17.22
CA ALA A 4 0.22 -21.67 -18.00
C ALA A 4 -0.90 -22.55 -17.40
N VAL A 5 -0.55 -23.70 -16.84
CA VAL A 5 -1.51 -24.56 -16.10
C VAL A 5 -2.01 -23.84 -14.85
N ILE A 6 -1.08 -23.28 -14.07
CA ILE A 6 -1.42 -22.48 -12.88
C ILE A 6 -2.25 -21.26 -13.29
N TYR A 7 -1.86 -20.56 -14.35
CA TYR A 7 -2.65 -19.43 -14.85
C TYR A 7 -4.06 -19.87 -15.23
N ASN A 8 -4.24 -21.00 -15.91
CA ASN A 8 -5.57 -21.48 -16.30
C ASN A 8 -6.47 -21.78 -15.09
N GLU A 9 -5.93 -22.34 -14.00
CA GLU A 9 -6.67 -22.60 -12.76
C GLU A 9 -7.00 -21.31 -11.99
N PHE A 10 -6.09 -20.34 -11.99
CA PHE A 10 -6.28 -19.06 -11.29
C PHE A 10 -7.01 -18.00 -12.12
N ARG A 11 -7.17 -18.21 -13.42
CA ARG A 11 -7.91 -17.33 -14.33
C ARG A 11 -9.36 -17.25 -13.89
N GLY A 12 -9.88 -16.05 -13.74
CA GLY A 12 -11.24 -15.84 -13.27
C GLY A 12 -11.46 -16.10 -11.77
N PHE A 13 -10.44 -16.49 -10.99
CA PHE A 13 -10.58 -16.58 -9.52
C PHE A 13 -10.97 -15.23 -8.90
N PHE A 14 -10.32 -14.15 -9.33
CA PHE A 14 -10.68 -12.80 -8.90
C PHE A 14 -12.11 -12.44 -9.31
N PHE A 15 -12.50 -12.77 -10.53
CA PHE A 15 -13.85 -12.53 -11.04
C PHE A 15 -14.89 -13.30 -10.21
N ASN A 16 -14.70 -14.58 -9.97
CA ASN A 16 -15.59 -15.43 -9.17
C ASN A 16 -15.69 -14.94 -7.72
N SER A 17 -14.58 -14.52 -7.12
CA SER A 17 -14.56 -13.94 -5.77
C SER A 17 -15.33 -12.61 -5.70
N MET A 18 -15.16 -11.75 -6.70
CA MET A 18 -15.92 -10.50 -6.85
C MET A 18 -17.42 -10.77 -7.09
N GLN A 19 -17.76 -11.75 -7.93
CA GLN A 19 -19.13 -12.19 -8.21
C GLN A 19 -19.82 -12.72 -6.94
N ALA A 20 -19.15 -13.58 -6.18
CA ALA A 20 -19.69 -14.08 -4.92
C ALA A 20 -19.85 -12.97 -3.86
N SER A 21 -18.95 -11.97 -3.84
CA SER A 21 -19.07 -10.81 -2.96
C SER A 21 -20.24 -9.91 -3.35
N TYR A 22 -20.38 -9.61 -4.64
CA TYR A 22 -21.47 -8.81 -5.20
C TYR A 22 -22.83 -9.48 -4.98
N PHE A 23 -22.92 -10.79 -5.25
CA PHE A 23 -24.11 -11.60 -5.01
C PHE A 23 -24.54 -11.54 -3.54
N ARG A 24 -23.62 -11.81 -2.59
CA ARG A 24 -23.90 -11.74 -1.15
C ARG A 24 -24.41 -10.37 -0.71
N ARG A 25 -23.88 -9.30 -1.31
CA ARG A 25 -24.30 -7.93 -1.03
C ARG A 25 -25.71 -7.64 -1.56
N ARG A 26 -26.01 -8.02 -2.80
CA ARG A 26 -27.36 -7.90 -3.39
C ARG A 26 -28.38 -8.72 -2.59
N LEU A 27 -28.02 -9.94 -2.19
CA LEU A 27 -28.82 -10.79 -1.32
C LEU A 27 -29.11 -10.13 0.03
N GLY A 28 -28.10 -9.53 0.66
CA GLY A 28 -28.26 -8.80 1.91
C GLY A 28 -29.19 -7.59 1.80
N PHE A 29 -29.10 -6.83 0.70
CA PHE A 29 -30.02 -5.72 0.45
C PHE A 29 -31.44 -6.19 0.17
N GLN A 30 -31.61 -7.26 -0.60
CA GLN A 30 -32.94 -7.84 -0.87
C GLN A 30 -33.58 -8.37 0.42
N ALA A 31 -32.84 -9.09 1.26
CA ALA A 31 -33.33 -9.57 2.55
C ALA A 31 -33.70 -8.41 3.48
N ALA A 32 -32.91 -7.33 3.51
CA ALA A 32 -33.23 -6.12 4.27
C ALA A 32 -34.51 -5.44 3.77
N PHE A 33 -34.68 -5.32 2.44
CA PHE A 33 -35.90 -4.79 1.84
C PHE A 33 -37.13 -5.62 2.26
N GLU A 34 -37.02 -6.94 2.19
CA GLU A 34 -38.14 -7.83 2.52
C GLU A 34 -38.53 -7.78 4.01
N MET A 35 -37.56 -7.66 4.91
CA MET A 35 -37.79 -7.41 6.34
C MET A 35 -38.53 -6.08 6.57
N LEU A 36 -38.07 -5.00 5.94
CA LEU A 36 -38.68 -3.67 6.08
C LEU A 36 -40.09 -3.62 5.49
N ARG A 37 -40.32 -4.31 4.36
CA ARG A 37 -41.64 -4.49 3.76
C ARG A 37 -42.61 -5.16 4.71
N ARG A 38 -42.22 -6.29 5.34
CA ARG A 38 -43.08 -7.01 6.30
C ARG A 38 -43.37 -6.18 7.54
N GLN A 39 -42.38 -5.45 8.07
CA GLN A 39 -42.57 -4.58 9.24
C GLN A 39 -43.51 -3.41 8.93
N SER A 40 -43.39 -2.79 7.75
CA SER A 40 -44.29 -1.73 7.29
C SER A 40 -45.70 -2.23 6.99
N GLY A 41 -45.84 -3.45 6.43
CA GLY A 41 -47.13 -4.08 6.16
C GLY A 41 -47.92 -4.42 7.43
N ARG A 42 -47.23 -4.89 8.48
CA ARG A 42 -47.83 -5.12 9.81
C ARG A 42 -48.36 -3.84 10.46
N MET A 43 -47.72 -2.68 10.23
CA MET A 43 -48.17 -1.40 10.80
C MET A 43 -49.38 -0.81 10.08
N VAL A 44 -49.60 -1.13 8.80
CA VAL A 44 -50.60 -0.45 7.96
C VAL A 44 -51.86 -1.30 7.70
N ASN A 45 -51.92 -2.55 8.19
CA ASN A 45 -53.04 -3.47 7.96
C ASN A 45 -53.42 -3.61 6.46
N ARG A 46 -52.47 -3.36 5.56
CA ARG A 46 -52.59 -3.59 4.11
C ARG A 46 -51.86 -4.88 3.80
N SER A 47 -52.61 -5.90 3.40
CA SER A 47 -52.08 -7.26 3.24
C SER A 47 -50.99 -7.41 2.17
N TYR A 48 -50.83 -6.47 1.24
CA TYR A 48 -49.79 -6.55 0.20
C TYR A 48 -49.33 -5.15 -0.25
N SER A 49 -48.42 -4.52 0.50
CA SER A 49 -47.64 -3.40 -0.05
C SER A 49 -46.38 -3.96 -0.72
N ALA A 50 -46.27 -3.79 -2.03
CA ALA A 50 -45.03 -4.08 -2.77
C ALA A 50 -43.91 -3.06 -2.49
N THR A 51 -44.19 -2.03 -1.69
CA THR A 51 -43.30 -0.89 -1.49
C THR A 51 -43.01 -0.61 -0.01
N VAL A 52 -41.85 0.00 0.25
CA VAL A 52 -41.36 0.39 1.59
C VAL A 52 -41.36 1.91 1.72
N GLY A 53 -41.90 2.45 2.82
CA GLY A 53 -41.95 3.89 3.05
C GLY A 53 -40.58 4.54 3.26
N ALA A 54 -40.36 5.72 2.66
CA ALA A 54 -39.07 6.41 2.70
C ALA A 54 -38.60 6.79 4.12
N GLY A 55 -39.53 7.14 5.00
CA GLY A 55 -39.22 7.49 6.40
C GLY A 55 -38.65 6.32 7.20
N VAL A 56 -39.13 5.10 6.94
CA VAL A 56 -38.63 3.87 7.60
C VAL A 56 -37.20 3.61 7.16
N VAL A 57 -36.93 3.66 5.85
CA VAL A 57 -35.59 3.48 5.29
C VAL A 57 -34.61 4.53 5.84
N LYS A 58 -35.03 5.80 5.92
CA LYS A 58 -34.22 6.89 6.50
C LYS A 58 -33.87 6.63 7.96
N SER A 59 -34.81 6.16 8.77
CA SER A 59 -34.57 5.85 10.19
C SER A 59 -33.54 4.73 10.39
N VAL A 60 -33.60 3.69 9.56
CA VAL A 60 -32.68 2.54 9.60
C VAL A 60 -31.27 2.96 9.16
N ILE A 61 -31.15 3.77 8.11
CA ILE A 61 -29.86 4.28 7.63
C ILE A 61 -29.18 5.19 8.67
N LEU A 62 -29.96 5.95 9.44
CA LEU A 62 -29.43 6.79 10.52
C LEU A 62 -28.87 5.95 11.67
N GLN A 63 -29.50 4.82 11.99
CA GLN A 63 -29.05 3.88 13.02
C GLN A 63 -27.92 2.95 12.53
N ALA A 64 -27.80 2.73 11.22
CA ALA A 64 -26.78 1.86 10.65
C ALA A 64 -25.35 2.40 10.83
N LYS A 65 -24.41 1.51 11.17
CA LYS A 65 -22.98 1.81 11.30
C LYS A 65 -22.30 1.94 9.92
N ILE A 66 -22.59 3.02 9.20
CA ILE A 66 -22.03 3.33 7.88
C ILE A 66 -21.11 4.56 7.98
N LYS A 67 -20.09 4.64 7.12
CA LYS A 67 -19.20 5.80 6.98
C LYS A 67 -20.00 7.08 6.74
N ARG A 68 -19.66 8.19 7.42
CA ARG A 68 -20.42 9.46 7.35
C ARG A 68 -20.66 9.97 5.93
N SER A 69 -19.66 9.85 5.04
CA SER A 69 -19.76 10.28 3.64
C SER A 69 -20.76 9.45 2.83
N ALA A 70 -20.76 8.14 3.05
CA ALA A 70 -21.70 7.21 2.42
C ALA A 70 -23.12 7.44 2.95
N ARG A 71 -23.28 7.62 4.27
CA ARG A 71 -24.59 7.95 4.87
C ARG A 71 -25.17 9.24 4.30
N SER A 72 -24.37 10.31 4.21
CA SER A 72 -24.84 11.57 3.63
C SER A 72 -25.21 11.46 2.15
N ALA A 73 -24.49 10.64 1.38
CA ALA A 73 -24.78 10.41 -0.02
C ALA A 73 -26.10 9.65 -0.21
N ILE A 74 -26.31 8.57 0.57
CA ILE A 74 -27.56 7.80 0.54
C ILE A 74 -28.75 8.67 0.95
N ILE A 75 -28.63 9.47 2.02
CA ILE A 75 -29.73 10.34 2.47
C ILE A 75 -30.06 11.39 1.40
N ARG A 76 -29.04 11.96 0.74
CA ARG A 76 -29.26 12.93 -0.34
C ARG A 76 -29.99 12.32 -1.53
N GLU A 77 -29.64 11.09 -1.91
CA GLU A 77 -30.33 10.37 -2.98
C GLU A 77 -31.77 10.02 -2.58
N LEU A 78 -31.97 9.58 -1.33
CA LEU A 78 -33.28 9.27 -0.77
C LEU A 78 -34.19 10.50 -0.68
N ASP A 79 -33.63 11.68 -0.37
CA ASP A 79 -34.38 12.95 -0.35
C ASP A 79 -34.62 13.51 -1.77
N GLY A 80 -33.83 13.11 -2.77
CA GLY A 80 -33.99 13.48 -4.17
C GLY A 80 -35.01 12.63 -4.93
N MET A 81 -35.19 11.36 -4.55
CA MET A 81 -36.26 10.52 -5.04
C MET A 81 -37.59 10.97 -4.42
N MET A 82 -38.40 11.75 -5.16
CA MET A 82 -39.69 12.33 -4.71
C MET A 82 -40.81 11.29 -4.42
N GLY A 83 -40.48 10.03 -4.14
CA GLY A 83 -41.42 8.96 -3.85
C GLY A 83 -41.62 8.74 -2.35
N SER A 84 -42.88 8.63 -1.91
CA SER A 84 -43.21 8.23 -0.53
C SER A 84 -42.90 6.75 -0.25
N SER A 85 -42.74 5.94 -1.31
CA SER A 85 -42.52 4.50 -1.22
C SER A 85 -41.57 3.97 -2.30
N PHE A 86 -40.70 3.03 -1.95
CA PHE A 86 -39.68 2.44 -2.82
C PHE A 86 -40.02 0.99 -3.21
N THR A 87 -39.80 0.62 -4.47
CA THR A 87 -39.81 -0.77 -4.93
C THR A 87 -38.47 -1.47 -4.59
N ALA A 88 -38.39 -2.79 -4.78
CA ALA A 88 -37.15 -3.54 -4.55
C ALA A 88 -36.02 -3.05 -5.47
N ALA A 89 -36.32 -2.77 -6.73
CA ALA A 89 -35.38 -2.23 -7.70
C ALA A 89 -34.87 -0.82 -7.29
N ASP A 90 -35.77 0.07 -6.87
CA ASP A 90 -35.39 1.41 -6.40
C ASP A 90 -34.51 1.35 -5.14
N PHE A 91 -34.82 0.41 -4.23
CA PHE A 91 -34.03 0.18 -3.03
C PHE A 91 -32.63 -0.35 -3.36
N GLN A 92 -32.51 -1.25 -4.35
CA GLN A 92 -31.22 -1.72 -4.81
C GLN A 92 -30.40 -0.61 -5.49
N GLN A 93 -31.04 0.24 -6.31
CA GLN A 93 -30.40 1.40 -6.94
C GLN A 93 -29.94 2.46 -5.92
N LEU A 94 -30.68 2.66 -4.83
CA LEU A 94 -30.28 3.54 -3.73
C LEU A 94 -28.90 3.17 -3.17
N PHE A 95 -28.62 1.87 -3.05
CA PHE A 95 -27.33 1.38 -2.54
C PHE A 95 -26.22 1.32 -3.59
N ASP A 96 -26.51 1.57 -4.86
CA ASP A 96 -25.48 1.75 -5.89
C ASP A 96 -24.67 3.04 -5.68
N VAL A 97 -25.23 4.01 -4.94
CA VAL A 97 -24.51 5.21 -4.49
C VAL A 97 -23.30 4.85 -3.60
N LEU A 98 -23.31 3.70 -2.93
CA LEU A 98 -22.15 3.22 -2.16
C LEU A 98 -20.99 2.78 -3.05
N ASP A 99 -21.28 2.40 -4.30
CA ASP A 99 -20.29 1.94 -5.27
C ASP A 99 -19.68 3.10 -6.06
N LYS A 100 -20.43 4.19 -6.21
CA LYS A 100 -19.87 5.47 -6.62
C LYS A 100 -18.89 5.91 -5.51
N GLU A 101 -17.60 5.67 -5.74
CA GLU A 101 -16.55 6.15 -4.86
C GLU A 101 -16.84 7.61 -4.55
N THR A 102 -17.22 7.91 -3.30
CA THR A 102 -17.40 9.29 -2.87
C THR A 102 -16.01 9.92 -3.00
N VAL A 103 -15.74 10.53 -4.16
CA VAL A 103 -14.51 11.26 -4.45
C VAL A 103 -14.34 12.16 -3.26
N ARG A 104 -13.25 11.95 -2.52
CA ARG A 104 -12.99 12.64 -1.26
C ARG A 104 -12.81 14.11 -1.62
N GLN A 105 -13.90 14.87 -1.64
CA GLN A 105 -13.88 16.28 -2.02
C GLN A 105 -12.90 16.98 -1.08
N LEU A 106 -11.85 17.59 -1.65
CA LEU A 106 -10.88 18.30 -0.83
C LEU A 106 -11.61 19.44 -0.12
N PRO A 107 -11.45 19.60 1.21
CA PRO A 107 -12.12 20.67 1.93
C PRO A 107 -11.74 22.03 1.32
N PRO A 108 -12.66 23.01 1.30
CA PRO A 108 -12.39 24.31 0.70
C PRO A 108 -11.20 24.99 1.39
N VAL A 109 -10.45 25.79 0.62
CA VAL A 109 -9.32 26.56 1.14
C VAL A 109 -9.85 27.64 2.09
N ARG A 110 -9.16 27.87 3.21
CA ARG A 110 -9.53 28.95 4.14
C ARG A 110 -9.23 30.30 3.48
N ASN A 111 -10.26 31.11 3.21
CA ASN A 111 -10.06 32.43 2.62
C ASN A 111 -9.46 33.41 3.63
N VAL A 112 -8.30 33.98 3.31
CA VAL A 112 -7.70 35.07 4.10
C VAL A 112 -8.24 36.42 3.60
N HIS A 113 -8.68 37.28 4.53
CA HIS A 113 -9.38 38.52 4.20
C HIS A 113 -8.44 39.67 3.80
N HIS A 114 -7.17 39.64 4.25
CA HIS A 114 -6.21 40.72 3.99
C HIS A 114 -5.58 40.61 2.59
N PRO A 115 -5.49 41.70 1.80
CA PRO A 115 -5.09 41.64 0.38
C PRO A 115 -3.66 41.11 0.15
N LYS A 116 -2.68 41.52 0.99
CA LYS A 116 -1.30 41.02 0.91
C LYS A 116 -1.18 39.53 1.24
N LEU A 117 -1.93 39.06 2.23
CA LEU A 117 -1.95 37.65 2.64
C LEU A 117 -2.67 36.77 1.61
N LYS A 118 -3.68 37.32 0.92
CA LYS A 118 -4.35 36.66 -0.21
C LYS A 118 -3.41 36.47 -1.39
N LEU A 119 -2.59 37.47 -1.72
CA LEU A 119 -1.55 37.34 -2.76
C LEU A 119 -0.54 36.25 -2.40
N LEU A 120 -0.07 36.23 -1.16
CA LEU A 120 0.85 35.19 -0.68
C LEU A 120 0.22 33.79 -0.72
N GLN A 121 -1.05 33.68 -0.31
CA GLN A 121 -1.80 32.43 -0.39
C GLN A 121 -1.97 31.95 -1.83
N GLN A 122 -2.28 32.85 -2.77
CA GLN A 122 -2.38 32.55 -4.19
C GLN A 122 -1.04 32.09 -4.76
N LEU A 123 0.07 32.71 -4.37
CA LEU A 123 1.42 32.31 -4.77
C LEU A 123 1.76 30.91 -4.28
N ILE A 124 1.51 30.60 -3.00
CA ILE A 124 1.80 29.28 -2.41
C ILE A 124 0.89 28.19 -3.00
N CYS A 125 -0.35 28.52 -3.35
CA CYS A 125 -1.28 27.59 -3.99
C CYS A 125 -1.01 27.39 -5.49
N HIS A 126 -0.15 28.21 -6.10
CA HIS A 126 0.15 28.12 -7.52
C HIS A 126 0.97 26.87 -7.84
N LYS A 127 0.74 26.25 -9.01
CA LYS A 127 1.53 25.09 -9.48
C LYS A 127 3.04 25.39 -9.53
N GLY A 128 3.41 26.64 -9.78
CA GLY A 128 4.80 27.13 -9.76
C GLY A 128 5.52 26.87 -8.43
N PHE A 129 4.83 26.96 -7.28
CA PHE A 129 5.44 26.68 -5.98
C PHE A 129 5.87 25.21 -5.85
N LEU A 130 5.10 24.29 -6.45
CA LEU A 130 5.48 22.87 -6.52
C LEU A 130 6.71 22.65 -7.43
N TYR A 131 6.79 23.35 -8.56
CA TYR A 131 7.97 23.29 -9.45
C TYR A 131 9.23 23.79 -8.75
N ILE A 132 9.15 24.92 -8.04
CA ILE A 132 10.30 25.47 -7.28
C ILE A 132 10.77 24.48 -6.21
N GLY A 133 9.85 23.95 -5.39
CA GLY A 133 10.21 22.97 -4.36
C GLY A 133 10.79 21.68 -4.94
N SER A 134 10.31 21.26 -6.12
CA SER A 134 10.84 20.08 -6.83
C SER A 134 12.23 20.36 -7.41
N MET A 135 12.47 21.55 -7.97
CA MET A 135 13.77 21.95 -8.47
C MET A 135 14.83 21.98 -7.36
N VAL A 136 14.49 22.57 -6.20
CA VAL A 136 15.38 22.57 -5.02
C VAL A 136 15.67 21.14 -4.53
N ALA A 137 14.68 20.25 -4.55
CA ALA A 137 14.88 18.84 -4.21
C ALA A 137 15.83 18.13 -5.19
N THR A 138 15.65 18.35 -6.50
CA THR A 138 16.54 17.79 -7.53
C THR A 138 17.97 18.28 -7.38
N ILE A 139 18.17 19.59 -7.16
CA ILE A 139 19.50 20.17 -6.93
C ILE A 139 20.14 19.54 -5.68
N ASN A 140 19.39 19.39 -4.60
CA ASN A 140 19.88 18.78 -3.37
C ASN A 140 20.31 17.31 -3.57
N VAL A 141 19.56 16.53 -4.34
CA VAL A 141 19.96 15.15 -4.69
C VAL A 141 21.25 15.15 -5.52
N ILE A 142 21.42 16.07 -6.47
CA ILE A 142 22.67 16.18 -7.25
C ILE A 142 23.86 16.51 -6.34
N VAL A 143 23.68 17.45 -5.40
CA VAL A 143 24.69 17.82 -4.41
C VAL A 143 25.12 16.60 -3.59
N ILE A 144 24.16 15.82 -3.08
CA ILE A 144 24.45 14.62 -2.28
C ILE A 144 25.12 13.53 -3.12
N SER A 145 24.71 13.34 -4.37
CA SER A 145 25.38 12.39 -5.28
C SER A 145 26.85 12.78 -5.50
N VAL A 146 27.14 14.07 -5.64
CA VAL A 146 28.52 14.58 -5.76
C VAL A 146 29.28 14.41 -4.43
N GLU A 147 28.65 14.70 -3.29
CA GLU A 147 29.22 14.50 -1.95
C GLU A 147 29.63 13.04 -1.74
N ILE A 148 28.74 12.08 -2.05
CA ILE A 148 29.02 10.65 -1.93
C ILE A 148 30.18 10.24 -2.84
N ALA A 149 30.23 10.74 -4.08
CA ALA A 149 31.31 10.43 -5.02
C ALA A 149 32.68 10.99 -4.56
N LEU A 150 32.70 12.23 -4.06
CA LEU A 150 33.93 12.87 -3.57
C LEU A 150 34.40 12.28 -2.23
N GLN A 151 33.47 11.73 -1.44
CA GLN A 151 33.80 11.04 -0.19
C GLN A 151 34.54 9.72 -0.46
N ASP A 152 34.21 9.01 -1.54
CA ASP A 152 34.92 7.79 -1.95
C ASP A 152 36.38 8.09 -2.35
N GLU A 153 36.63 9.25 -2.96
CA GLU A 153 37.97 9.70 -3.34
C GLU A 153 38.78 10.33 -2.19
N ASN A 154 38.21 10.47 -0.98
CA ASN A 154 38.79 11.19 0.17
C ASN A 154 39.15 12.68 -0.10
N VAL A 155 38.54 13.33 -1.09
CA VAL A 155 38.85 14.71 -1.51
C VAL A 155 37.88 15.74 -0.89
N ALA A 156 36.81 15.29 -0.23
CA ALA A 156 35.72 16.16 0.21
C ALA A 156 36.09 17.11 1.36
N ASN A 157 35.68 18.38 1.23
CA ASN A 157 35.63 19.34 2.33
C ASN A 157 34.25 19.26 3.00
N ASP A 158 34.11 18.33 3.95
CA ASP A 158 32.85 17.96 4.61
C ASP A 158 32.04 19.15 5.15
N SER A 159 32.73 20.21 5.60
CA SER A 159 32.08 21.38 6.22
C SER A 159 31.13 22.15 5.30
N LYS A 160 31.43 22.25 4.00
CA LYS A 160 30.62 23.01 3.04
C LYS A 160 29.35 22.26 2.63
N PHE A 161 29.47 20.95 2.42
CA PHE A 161 28.34 20.10 2.05
C PHE A 161 27.32 19.99 3.20
N ILE A 162 27.80 19.85 4.44
CA ILE A 162 26.93 19.86 5.63
C ILE A 162 26.13 21.16 5.72
N GLY A 163 26.77 22.33 5.53
CA GLY A 163 26.08 23.63 5.56
C GLY A 163 25.01 23.78 4.47
N LEU A 164 25.25 23.23 3.28
CA LEU A 164 24.29 23.22 2.18
C LEU A 164 23.09 22.30 2.48
N ASN A 165 23.34 21.10 3.01
CA ASN A 165 22.30 20.17 3.44
C ASN A 165 21.41 20.76 4.54
N VAL A 166 22.01 21.43 5.53
CA VAL A 166 21.29 22.19 6.58
C VAL A 166 20.40 23.27 5.95
N SER A 167 20.95 24.04 5.01
CA SER A 167 20.23 25.13 4.34
C SER A 167 19.02 24.61 3.56
N CYS A 168 19.16 23.47 2.86
CA CYS A 168 18.06 22.81 2.18
C CYS A 168 16.98 22.32 3.15
N ILE A 169 17.36 21.74 4.29
CA ILE A 169 16.40 21.28 5.33
C ILE A 169 15.60 22.45 5.91
N VAL A 170 16.26 23.58 6.17
CA VAL A 170 15.57 24.81 6.62
C VAL A 170 14.58 25.31 5.57
N PHE A 171 14.98 25.33 4.30
CA PHE A 171 14.07 25.67 3.20
C PHE A 171 12.84 24.76 3.18
N TYR A 172 13.01 23.46 3.38
CA TYR A 172 11.90 22.52 3.43
C TYR A 172 10.97 22.75 4.62
N CYS A 173 11.51 23.09 5.78
CA CYS A 173 10.69 23.45 6.95
C CYS A 173 9.81 24.67 6.64
N VAL A 174 10.40 25.71 6.05
CA VAL A 174 9.68 26.92 5.63
C VAL A 174 8.61 26.57 4.59
N GLU A 175 8.94 25.73 3.60
CA GLU A 175 7.99 25.28 2.57
C GLU A 175 6.76 24.59 3.18
N GLN A 176 6.98 23.65 4.11
CA GLN A 176 5.88 22.89 4.72
C GLN A 176 5.04 23.77 5.67
N ILE A 177 5.66 24.68 6.41
CA ILE A 177 4.95 25.66 7.25
C ILE A 177 4.08 26.58 6.37
N ALA A 178 4.63 27.08 5.26
CA ALA A 178 3.91 27.92 4.30
C ALA A 178 2.70 27.17 3.70
N LYS A 179 2.86 25.89 3.35
CA LYS A 179 1.76 25.04 2.86
C LYS A 179 0.67 24.80 3.89
N ILE A 180 1.04 24.51 5.15
CA ILE A 180 0.07 24.30 6.23
C ILE A 180 -0.72 25.59 6.49
N TRP A 181 -0.04 26.73 6.46
CA TRP A 181 -0.68 28.04 6.60
C TRP A 181 -1.64 28.37 5.44
N ALA A 182 -1.19 28.20 4.19
CA ALA A 182 -1.96 28.57 3.00
C ALA A 182 -3.17 27.65 2.74
N LEU A 183 -3.01 26.33 2.90
CA LEU A 183 -4.05 25.33 2.62
C LEU A 183 -4.94 25.06 3.83
N GLY A 184 -4.42 25.28 5.04
CA GLY A 184 -5.03 24.86 6.29
C GLY A 184 -4.82 23.37 6.59
N TRP A 185 -4.77 23.03 7.87
CA TRP A 185 -4.49 21.67 8.36
C TRP A 185 -5.39 20.59 7.75
N LYS A 186 -6.69 20.87 7.59
CA LYS A 186 -7.67 19.92 7.06
C LYS A 186 -7.38 19.54 5.60
N ARG A 187 -7.02 20.51 4.75
CA ARG A 187 -6.71 20.28 3.33
C ARG A 187 -5.31 19.70 3.16
N TYR A 188 -4.36 20.12 3.98
CA TYR A 188 -3.00 19.56 4.01
C TYR A 188 -3.02 18.05 4.28
N ARG A 189 -3.72 17.60 5.33
CA ARG A 189 -3.86 16.16 5.68
C ARG A 189 -4.67 15.36 4.66
N ALA A 190 -5.54 16.01 3.89
CA ALA A 190 -6.31 15.32 2.85
C ALA A 190 -5.41 14.82 1.70
N SER A 191 -4.32 15.52 1.40
CA SER A 191 -3.32 15.12 0.41
C SER A 191 -2.28 14.17 1.03
N ARG A 192 -2.18 12.94 0.52
CA ARG A 192 -1.21 11.94 1.02
C ARG A 192 0.24 12.34 0.74
N LEU A 193 0.49 12.98 -0.39
CA LEU A 193 1.83 13.41 -0.81
C LEU A 193 2.35 14.54 0.07
N ASN A 194 1.50 15.52 0.38
CA ASN A 194 1.87 16.59 1.32
C ASN A 194 2.11 16.03 2.73
N LEU A 195 1.32 15.03 3.14
CA LEU A 195 1.52 14.36 4.43
C LEU A 195 2.87 13.62 4.48
N PHE A 196 3.24 12.90 3.40
CA PHE A 196 4.54 12.25 3.27
C PHE A 196 5.69 13.26 3.30
N ASP A 197 5.62 14.32 2.49
CA ASP A 197 6.64 15.38 2.46
C ASP A 197 6.81 16.06 3.82
N GLY A 198 5.70 16.29 4.54
CA GLY A 198 5.71 16.84 5.89
C GLY A 198 6.36 15.90 6.90
N ALA A 199 6.01 14.62 6.86
CA ALA A 199 6.59 13.61 7.74
C ALA A 199 8.10 13.46 7.47
N LEU A 200 8.51 13.39 6.21
CA LEU A 200 9.92 13.32 5.83
C LEU A 200 10.69 14.58 6.29
N THR A 201 10.10 15.77 6.13
CA THR A 201 10.70 17.02 6.62
C THR A 201 10.87 17.02 8.15
N LEU A 202 9.88 16.51 8.88
CA LEU A 202 9.94 16.40 10.34
C LEU A 202 11.04 15.42 10.77
N VAL A 203 11.13 14.26 10.12
CA VAL A 203 12.19 13.27 10.40
C VAL A 203 13.56 13.89 10.13
N LEU A 204 13.76 14.53 8.98
CA LEU A 204 15.01 15.23 8.66
C LEU A 204 15.36 16.32 9.70
N LEU A 205 14.37 17.08 10.17
CA LEU A 205 14.55 18.08 11.23
C LEU A 205 14.99 17.45 12.57
N VAL A 206 14.45 16.29 12.93
CA VAL A 206 14.86 15.58 14.14
C VAL A 206 16.30 15.08 14.01
N PHE A 207 16.65 14.47 12.87
CA PHE A 207 18.00 13.97 12.63
C PHE A 207 19.05 15.07 12.60
N ILE A 208 18.76 16.25 12.02
CA ILE A 208 19.72 17.37 12.02
C ILE A 208 19.92 17.95 13.42
N ILE A 209 18.86 18.06 14.24
CA ILE A 209 18.97 18.50 15.64
C ILE A 209 19.80 17.50 16.44
N LEU A 210 19.55 16.19 16.26
CA LEU A 210 20.32 15.14 16.91
C LEU A 210 21.80 15.19 16.51
N THR A 211 22.09 15.42 15.23
CA THR A 211 23.46 15.54 14.71
C THR A 211 24.18 16.76 15.31
N MET A 212 23.50 17.91 15.40
CA MET A 212 24.04 19.12 16.02
C MET A 212 24.29 18.92 17.52
N PHE A 213 23.34 18.30 18.23
CA PHE A 213 23.49 17.98 19.65
C PHE A 213 24.68 17.02 19.89
N ALA A 214 24.77 15.95 19.10
CA ALA A 214 25.88 15.00 19.17
C ALA A 214 27.23 15.70 18.89
N ALA A 215 27.30 16.57 17.88
CA ALA A 215 28.51 17.34 17.57
C ALA A 215 28.93 18.27 18.72
N THR A 216 27.98 18.98 19.34
CA THR A 216 28.26 19.84 20.51
C THR A 216 28.76 19.04 21.71
N VAL A 217 28.11 17.92 22.02
CA VAL A 217 28.52 17.04 23.13
C VAL A 217 29.91 16.44 22.88
N ASN A 218 30.17 15.93 21.66
CA ASN A 218 31.48 15.39 21.29
C ASN A 218 32.60 16.42 21.48
N ASN A 219 32.41 17.65 21.01
CA ASN A 219 33.39 18.73 21.16
C ASN A 219 33.64 19.12 22.63
N TRP A 220 32.60 19.06 23.47
CA TRP A 220 32.70 19.33 24.90
C TRP A 220 33.40 18.19 25.67
N THR A 221 33.18 16.94 25.28
CA THR A 221 33.85 15.76 25.89
C THR A 221 35.31 15.61 25.46
N THR A 222 35.70 16.05 24.26
CA THR A 222 37.12 16.03 23.86
C THR A 222 37.97 17.01 24.69
N SER A 223 37.33 18.04 25.28
CA SER A 223 37.99 19.00 26.16
C SER A 223 38.04 18.57 27.64
N HIS A 224 37.29 17.53 28.05
CA HIS A 224 37.34 16.96 29.40
C HIS A 224 37.44 15.43 29.30
N ALA A 225 38.62 14.88 29.61
CA ALA A 225 39.00 13.47 29.46
C ALA A 225 38.16 12.46 30.28
N THR A 226 36.85 12.37 30.03
CA THR A 226 35.96 11.36 30.58
C THR A 226 35.25 10.67 29.42
N GLN A 227 35.74 9.46 29.10
CA GLN A 227 35.11 8.54 28.17
C GLN A 227 33.77 8.06 28.77
N ASN A 228 32.68 8.75 28.44
CA ASN A 228 31.34 8.23 28.70
C ASN A 228 30.88 7.40 27.48
N PRO A 229 30.51 6.11 27.65
CA PRO A 229 30.10 5.23 26.56
C PRO A 229 28.66 5.46 26.05
N PHE A 230 28.01 6.58 26.42
CA PHE A 230 26.61 6.87 26.08
C PHE A 230 26.42 7.66 24.76
N ILE A 231 27.42 7.72 23.89
CA ILE A 231 27.31 8.41 22.59
C ILE A 231 26.76 7.41 21.56
N PHE A 232 25.46 7.21 21.62
CA PHE A 232 24.71 6.44 20.63
C PHE A 232 24.75 7.17 19.29
N LEU A 233 25.42 6.56 18.32
CA LEU A 233 25.60 6.95 16.91
C LEU A 233 26.73 7.97 16.67
N PRO A 234 27.80 7.53 16.01
CA PRO A 234 28.79 8.44 15.45
C PRO A 234 28.12 9.47 14.53
N VAL A 235 28.58 10.72 14.60
CA VAL A 235 28.04 11.84 13.79
C VAL A 235 28.05 11.51 12.29
N TYR A 236 29.02 10.71 11.84
CA TYR A 236 29.11 10.27 10.44
C TYR A 236 27.96 9.34 10.01
N ASP A 237 27.49 8.44 10.89
CA ASP A 237 26.39 7.53 10.60
C ASP A 237 25.06 8.28 10.48
N LEU A 238 24.87 9.30 11.31
CA LEU A 238 23.70 10.18 11.26
C LEU A 238 23.65 10.99 9.96
N THR A 239 24.78 11.54 9.51
CA THR A 239 24.87 12.26 8.23
C THR A 239 24.54 11.34 7.04
N ARG A 240 25.01 10.09 7.05
CA ARG A 240 24.66 9.09 6.01
C ARG A 240 23.16 8.80 5.97
N ILE A 241 22.53 8.62 7.13
CA ILE A 241 21.08 8.41 7.23
C ILE A 241 20.32 9.62 6.70
N ILE A 242 20.75 10.85 7.03
CA ILE A 242 20.16 12.08 6.49
C ILE A 242 20.27 12.11 4.96
N ASN A 243 21.45 11.82 4.41
CA ASN A 243 21.68 11.81 2.97
C ASN A 243 20.78 10.77 2.27
N MET A 244 20.63 9.56 2.82
CA MET A 244 19.69 8.54 2.33
C MET A 244 18.24 9.01 2.39
N LEU A 245 17.83 9.67 3.47
CA LEU A 245 16.47 10.18 3.63
C LEU A 245 16.14 11.31 2.65
N ILE A 246 17.12 12.15 2.30
CA ILE A 246 16.95 13.21 1.32
C ILE A 246 16.65 12.64 -0.07
N ILE A 247 17.24 11.49 -0.45
CA ILE A 247 16.97 10.84 -1.74
C ILE A 247 15.48 10.53 -1.92
N PHE A 248 14.76 10.16 -0.84
CA PHE A 248 13.30 9.95 -0.92
C PHE A 248 12.51 11.19 -1.34
N ARG A 249 13.07 12.41 -1.25
CA ARG A 249 12.41 13.61 -1.80
C ARG A 249 12.28 13.57 -3.31
N PHE A 250 13.14 12.83 -4.00
CA PHE A 250 13.00 12.62 -5.44
C PHE A 250 11.66 11.95 -5.80
N LEU A 251 11.04 11.21 -4.87
CA LEU A 251 9.69 10.65 -5.07
C LEU A 251 8.63 11.73 -5.33
N ARG A 252 8.87 13.00 -4.95
CA ARG A 252 7.97 14.10 -5.32
C ARG A 252 7.92 14.31 -6.84
N LEU A 253 8.99 14.04 -7.58
CA LEU A 253 9.00 14.19 -9.05
C LEU A 253 8.03 13.23 -9.74
N VAL A 254 7.71 12.08 -9.12
CA VAL A 254 6.67 11.17 -9.60
C VAL A 254 5.33 11.88 -9.78
N THR A 255 5.07 12.89 -8.97
CA THR A 255 3.81 13.66 -8.97
C THR A 255 3.80 14.80 -10.00
N LEU A 256 4.97 15.11 -10.57
CA LEU A 256 5.13 16.14 -11.60
C LEU A 256 4.75 15.59 -12.99
N PHE A 257 5.09 14.32 -13.23
CA PHE A 257 4.80 13.63 -14.48
C PHE A 257 3.53 12.82 -14.34
N GLU A 258 2.48 13.22 -15.07
CA GLU A 258 1.18 12.55 -15.05
C GLU A 258 1.29 11.05 -15.37
N THR A 259 2.18 10.69 -16.30
CA THR A 259 2.48 9.30 -16.65
C THR A 259 3.02 8.50 -15.47
N MET A 260 3.97 9.05 -14.71
CA MET A 260 4.57 8.38 -13.54
C MET A 260 3.58 8.28 -12.39
N ALA A 261 2.76 9.31 -12.17
CA ALA A 261 1.71 9.30 -11.16
C ALA A 261 0.69 8.18 -11.42
N VAL A 262 0.32 7.95 -12.68
CA VAL A 262 -0.55 6.84 -13.09
C VAL A 262 0.13 5.49 -12.81
N VAL A 263 1.40 5.31 -13.19
CA VAL A 263 2.14 4.07 -12.94
C VAL A 263 2.21 3.77 -11.44
N THR A 264 2.61 4.74 -10.62
CA THR A 264 2.69 4.58 -9.16
C THR A 264 1.32 4.32 -8.54
N GLY A 265 0.26 4.98 -9.01
CA GLY A 265 -1.11 4.68 -8.60
C GLY A 265 -1.48 3.22 -8.88
N THR A 266 -1.17 2.73 -10.08
CA THR A 266 -1.45 1.34 -10.44
C THR A 266 -0.65 0.32 -9.63
N LEU A 267 0.60 0.62 -9.27
CA LEU A 267 1.44 -0.21 -8.40
C LEU A 267 0.91 -0.26 -6.97
N VAL A 268 0.49 0.88 -6.41
CA VAL A 268 -0.10 0.94 -5.06
C VAL A 268 -1.40 0.14 -5.01
N ASP A 269 -2.22 0.23 -6.05
CA ASP A 269 -3.45 -0.56 -6.15
C ASP A 269 -3.16 -2.05 -6.34
N LEU A 270 -2.13 -2.41 -7.11
CA LEU A 270 -1.68 -3.80 -7.24
C LEU A 270 -1.30 -4.38 -5.86
N ILE A 271 -0.48 -3.67 -5.08
CA ILE A 271 -0.09 -4.10 -3.73
C ILE A 271 -1.31 -4.31 -2.83
N ARG A 272 -2.33 -3.45 -2.93
CA ARG A 272 -3.57 -3.60 -2.14
C ARG A 272 -4.34 -4.87 -2.50
N ASN A 273 -4.37 -5.23 -3.77
CA ASN A 273 -5.05 -6.44 -4.25
C ASN A 273 -4.27 -7.71 -3.87
N LEU A 274 -2.94 -7.62 -3.83
CA LEU A 274 -2.07 -8.73 -3.49
C LEU A 274 -1.92 -8.94 -1.98
N LYS A 275 -2.61 -8.19 -1.11
CA LYS A 275 -2.48 -8.32 0.35
C LYS A 275 -2.76 -9.72 0.88
N ALA A 276 -3.79 -10.39 0.36
CA ALA A 276 -4.12 -11.76 0.76
C ALA A 276 -3.01 -12.74 0.36
N LEU A 277 -2.47 -12.57 -0.84
CA LEU A 277 -1.37 -13.38 -1.35
C LEU A 277 -0.06 -13.14 -0.57
N ILE A 278 0.31 -11.87 -0.34
CA ILE A 278 1.47 -11.52 0.50
C ILE A 278 1.29 -12.08 1.92
N GLY A 279 0.08 -12.03 2.47
CA GLY A 279 -0.24 -12.66 3.76
C GLY A 279 0.03 -14.18 3.75
N SER A 280 -0.40 -14.89 2.71
CA SER A 280 -0.10 -16.33 2.57
C SER A 280 1.40 -16.61 2.45
N LEU A 281 2.16 -15.75 1.75
CA LEU A 281 3.62 -15.86 1.65
C LEU A 281 4.27 -15.78 3.02
N VAL A 282 3.86 -14.81 3.85
CA VAL A 282 4.39 -14.63 5.20
C VAL A 282 4.16 -15.88 6.06
N VAL A 283 2.99 -16.52 5.95
CA VAL A 283 2.70 -17.78 6.68
C VAL A 283 3.61 -18.91 6.21
N ILE A 284 3.78 -19.06 4.90
CA ILE A 284 4.67 -20.09 4.31
C ILE A 284 6.12 -19.87 4.77
N TYR A 285 6.62 -18.64 4.69
CA TYR A 285 7.95 -18.28 5.21
C TYR A 285 8.10 -18.60 6.69
N TYR A 286 7.09 -18.27 7.50
CA TYR A 286 7.12 -18.53 8.94
C TYR A 286 7.26 -20.03 9.24
N VAL A 287 6.43 -20.87 8.61
CA VAL A 287 6.48 -22.34 8.81
C VAL A 287 7.83 -22.89 8.40
N PHE A 288 8.35 -22.53 7.22
CA PHE A 288 9.64 -23.03 6.74
C PHE A 288 10.82 -22.49 7.54
N ALA A 289 10.74 -21.27 8.07
CA ALA A 289 11.80 -20.71 8.92
C ALA A 289 11.89 -21.47 10.26
N ILE A 290 10.75 -21.73 10.92
CA ILE A 290 10.74 -22.53 12.15
C ILE A 290 11.23 -23.96 11.89
N LEU A 291 10.75 -24.61 10.82
CA LEU A 291 11.22 -25.95 10.45
C LEU A 291 12.72 -25.96 10.11
N GLY A 292 13.20 -24.95 9.40
CA GLY A 292 14.61 -24.80 9.06
C GLY A 292 15.48 -24.66 10.31
N MET A 293 15.08 -23.83 11.27
CA MET A 293 15.78 -23.72 12.56
C MET A 293 15.78 -25.06 13.31
N GLU A 294 14.66 -25.77 13.40
CA GLU A 294 14.60 -27.03 14.14
C GLU A 294 15.54 -28.10 13.55
N ILE A 295 15.71 -28.12 12.23
CA ILE A 295 16.52 -29.13 11.53
C ILE A 295 18.00 -28.71 11.44
N PHE A 296 18.27 -27.43 11.20
CA PHE A 296 19.58 -26.94 10.76
C PHE A 296 20.30 -26.00 11.73
N LYS A 297 19.70 -25.71 12.89
CA LYS A 297 20.33 -24.87 13.90
C LYS A 297 21.67 -25.44 14.39
N ASP A 298 22.67 -24.57 14.47
CA ASP A 298 24.04 -24.83 14.91
C ASP A 298 24.74 -25.94 14.09
N LYS A 299 24.32 -26.16 12.83
CA LYS A 299 24.91 -27.18 11.94
C LYS A 299 26.05 -26.65 11.08
N ILE A 300 26.02 -25.37 10.72
CA ILE A 300 27.11 -24.74 9.96
C ILE A 300 28.13 -24.20 10.97
N PRO A 301 29.42 -24.56 10.86
CA PRO A 301 30.45 -24.02 11.75
C PRO A 301 30.67 -22.53 11.48
N TYR A 302 31.10 -21.79 12.51
CA TYR A 302 31.49 -20.39 12.37
C TYR A 302 32.73 -20.24 11.46
N PRO A 303 32.89 -19.10 10.77
CA PRO A 303 34.02 -18.85 9.89
C PRO A 303 35.34 -19.04 10.66
N PRO A 304 36.31 -19.80 10.13
CA PRO A 304 37.57 -20.06 10.81
C PRO A 304 38.53 -18.86 10.75
N GLY A 305 38.15 -17.72 11.36
CA GLY A 305 39.00 -16.54 11.55
C GLY A 305 39.91 -16.19 10.35
N ASN A 306 41.18 -15.82 10.63
CA ASN A 306 42.18 -15.46 9.62
C ASN A 306 42.71 -16.63 8.77
N LYS A 307 42.16 -17.85 8.90
CA LYS A 307 42.57 -18.98 8.08
C LYS A 307 41.66 -19.06 6.86
N ARG A 308 42.09 -18.43 5.77
CA ARG A 308 41.59 -18.76 4.45
C ARG A 308 42.22 -20.10 4.06
N ASP A 309 41.58 -21.19 4.48
CA ASP A 309 41.90 -22.50 3.93
C ASP A 309 41.75 -22.48 2.40
N ASN A 310 42.41 -23.39 1.69
CA ASN A 310 42.26 -23.56 0.24
C ASN A 310 40.85 -24.09 -0.08
N TYR A 311 39.84 -23.23 0.04
CA TYR A 311 38.46 -23.55 -0.32
C TYR A 311 38.37 -23.75 -1.82
N THR A 312 37.57 -24.73 -2.23
CA THR A 312 37.30 -24.98 -3.64
C THR A 312 36.56 -23.78 -4.24
N CYS A 313 36.93 -23.39 -5.46
CA CYS A 313 36.25 -22.30 -6.15
C CYS A 313 34.74 -22.56 -6.28
N GLY A 314 33.90 -21.58 -5.92
CA GLY A 314 32.44 -21.68 -5.93
C GLY A 314 31.81 -22.34 -4.71
N SER A 315 32.58 -22.61 -3.65
CA SER A 315 32.05 -23.16 -2.39
C SER A 315 31.43 -22.09 -1.48
N TYR A 316 30.55 -22.52 -0.59
CA TYR A 316 29.91 -21.68 0.43
C TYR A 316 30.95 -20.91 1.28
N GLU A 317 32.03 -21.60 1.63
CA GLU A 317 33.12 -21.08 2.45
C GLU A 317 33.94 -20.00 1.73
N GLN A 318 34.16 -20.15 0.41
CA GLN A 318 34.87 -19.16 -0.39
C GLN A 318 34.03 -17.91 -0.68
N LEU A 319 32.71 -18.09 -0.86
CA LEU A 319 31.76 -17.00 -1.14
C LEU A 319 31.39 -16.17 0.10
N ASP A 320 31.95 -16.51 1.27
CA ASP A 320 31.73 -15.82 2.54
C ASP A 320 30.25 -15.82 2.97
N TYR A 321 29.52 -16.91 2.68
CA TYR A 321 28.10 -17.04 2.99
C TYR A 321 27.81 -17.39 4.45
N TRP A 322 28.77 -17.29 5.36
CA TRP A 322 28.63 -17.72 6.77
C TRP A 322 27.44 -17.10 7.52
N ALA A 323 27.03 -15.88 7.16
CA ALA A 323 25.85 -15.21 7.72
C ALA A 323 24.52 -15.87 7.31
N ASN A 324 24.52 -16.67 6.24
CA ASN A 324 23.33 -17.31 5.67
C ASN A 324 23.10 -18.68 6.31
N ASN A 325 22.73 -18.68 7.59
CA ASN A 325 22.46 -19.87 8.39
C ASN A 325 21.00 -19.93 8.91
N PHE A 326 20.64 -21.04 9.57
CA PHE A 326 19.35 -21.24 10.23
C PHE A 326 19.47 -21.17 11.77
N ASP A 327 20.43 -20.39 12.30
CA ASP A 327 20.67 -20.35 13.75
C ASP A 327 19.67 -19.43 14.47
N ASP A 328 19.23 -18.37 13.77
CA ASP A 328 18.20 -17.45 14.21
C ASP A 328 17.13 -17.22 13.15
N PHE A 329 15.99 -16.67 13.58
CA PHE A 329 14.83 -16.47 12.72
C PHE A 329 15.09 -15.47 11.59
N ALA A 330 15.89 -14.41 11.83
CA ALA A 330 16.17 -13.41 10.80
C ALA A 330 17.10 -13.97 9.73
N SER A 331 18.17 -14.67 10.12
CA SER A 331 19.08 -15.35 9.18
C SER A 331 18.34 -16.42 8.38
N SER A 332 17.44 -17.18 9.02
CA SER A 332 16.58 -18.16 8.34
C SER A 332 15.73 -17.52 7.24
N LEU A 333 15.17 -16.32 7.46
CA LEU A 333 14.42 -15.60 6.43
C LEU A 333 15.30 -15.18 5.26
N VAL A 334 16.54 -14.77 5.51
CA VAL A 334 17.52 -14.41 4.46
C VAL A 334 17.87 -15.64 3.62
N VAL A 335 18.16 -16.79 4.25
CA VAL A 335 18.44 -18.04 3.51
C VAL A 335 17.25 -18.45 2.65
N LEU A 336 16.03 -18.43 3.21
CA LEU A 336 14.82 -18.78 2.46
C LEU A 336 14.59 -17.82 1.28
N TRP A 337 14.89 -16.53 1.47
CA TRP A 337 14.85 -15.52 0.41
C TRP A 337 15.86 -15.81 -0.70
N ASP A 338 17.12 -16.06 -0.35
CA ASP A 338 18.19 -16.34 -1.32
C ASP A 338 17.87 -17.59 -2.15
N VAL A 339 17.35 -18.66 -1.52
CA VAL A 339 16.92 -19.86 -2.22
C VAL A 339 15.66 -19.61 -3.07
N MET A 340 14.72 -18.76 -2.62
CA MET A 340 13.53 -18.38 -3.40
C MET A 340 13.90 -17.61 -4.69
N VAL A 341 14.96 -16.81 -4.66
CA VAL A 341 15.49 -16.11 -5.85
C VAL A 341 16.14 -17.09 -6.85
N VAL A 342 16.46 -18.31 -6.42
CA VAL A 342 17.05 -19.41 -7.25
C VAL A 342 18.49 -19.14 -7.69
N ASN A 343 19.10 -18.03 -7.28
CA ASN A 343 20.50 -17.76 -7.58
C ASN A 343 21.43 -18.51 -6.61
N ASN A 344 22.45 -19.20 -7.13
CA ASN A 344 23.41 -19.99 -6.35
C ASN A 344 22.79 -20.98 -5.33
N TRP A 345 21.52 -21.37 -5.51
CA TRP A 345 20.79 -22.22 -4.57
C TRP A 345 21.43 -23.61 -4.36
N HIS A 346 22.16 -24.10 -5.37
CA HIS A 346 22.92 -25.35 -5.33
C HIS A 346 24.07 -25.32 -4.30
N VAL A 347 24.64 -24.15 -4.02
CA VAL A 347 25.68 -23.98 -2.99
C VAL A 347 25.08 -24.25 -1.60
N PHE A 348 23.85 -23.78 -1.34
CA PHE A 348 23.12 -24.08 -0.11
C PHE A 348 22.75 -25.57 -0.02
N LEU A 349 22.28 -26.18 -1.10
CA LEU A 349 22.04 -27.63 -1.13
C LEU A 349 23.29 -28.45 -0.77
N ASP A 350 24.43 -28.06 -1.33
CA ASP A 350 25.68 -28.77 -1.14
C ASP A 350 26.21 -28.61 0.30
N VAL A 351 26.25 -27.37 0.83
CA VAL A 351 26.73 -27.12 2.20
C VAL A 351 25.86 -27.83 3.24
N TYR A 352 24.53 -27.72 3.15
CA TYR A 352 23.64 -28.38 4.11
C TYR A 352 23.64 -29.90 3.93
N SER A 353 23.91 -30.42 2.73
CA SER A 353 24.13 -31.86 2.54
C SER A 353 25.44 -32.36 3.13
N ARG A 354 26.49 -31.52 3.16
CA ARG A 354 27.80 -31.85 3.73
C ARG A 354 27.78 -31.86 5.27
N TYR A 355 27.14 -30.87 5.89
CA TYR A 355 27.19 -30.67 7.36
C TYR A 355 26.03 -31.31 8.15
N THR A 356 24.99 -31.83 7.50
CA THR A 356 23.88 -32.52 8.19
C THR A 356 23.71 -33.98 7.75
N VAL A 357 22.74 -34.25 6.88
CA VAL A 357 22.38 -35.57 6.37
C VAL A 357 21.92 -35.39 4.92
N GLY A 358 22.14 -36.37 4.05
CA GLY A 358 21.72 -36.28 2.63
C GLY A 358 20.22 -36.00 2.41
N TRP A 359 19.37 -36.29 3.40
CA TRP A 359 17.94 -35.94 3.39
C TRP A 359 17.66 -34.44 3.53
N SER A 360 18.64 -33.60 3.90
CA SER A 360 18.50 -32.14 3.95
C SER A 360 18.10 -31.54 2.60
N LYS A 361 18.49 -32.19 1.49
CA LYS A 361 18.07 -31.80 0.14
C LYS A 361 16.55 -31.80 -0.02
N MET A 362 15.83 -32.68 0.68
CA MET A 362 14.36 -32.72 0.60
C MET A 362 13.71 -31.45 1.15
N PHE A 363 14.28 -30.84 2.19
CA PHE A 363 13.78 -29.57 2.72
C PHE A 363 13.87 -28.46 1.66
N PHE A 364 15.03 -28.31 1.02
CA PHE A 364 15.23 -27.30 -0.02
C PHE A 364 14.42 -27.58 -1.28
N ILE A 365 14.23 -28.84 -1.67
CA ILE A 365 13.36 -29.22 -2.78
C ILE A 365 11.89 -28.89 -2.45
N ALA A 366 11.44 -29.19 -1.23
CA ALA A 366 10.09 -28.85 -0.78
C ALA A 366 9.86 -27.32 -0.72
N TRP A 367 10.86 -26.57 -0.25
CA TRP A 367 10.84 -25.09 -0.29
C TRP A 367 10.79 -24.57 -1.71
N TYR A 368 11.62 -25.10 -2.62
CA TYR A 368 11.65 -24.71 -4.02
C TYR A 368 10.30 -24.97 -4.71
N PHE A 369 9.71 -26.15 -4.48
CA PHE A 369 8.38 -26.48 -4.99
C PHE A 369 7.32 -25.47 -4.49
N THR A 370 7.31 -25.20 -3.19
CA THR A 370 6.29 -24.33 -2.57
C THR A 370 6.47 -22.86 -2.96
N SER A 371 7.69 -22.33 -2.91
CA SER A 371 7.97 -20.91 -3.13
C SER A 371 8.11 -20.55 -4.61
N VAL A 372 8.86 -21.34 -5.39
CA VAL A 372 9.16 -21.02 -6.79
C VAL A 372 8.11 -21.62 -7.72
N LEU A 373 7.81 -22.91 -7.60
CA LEU A 373 6.89 -23.55 -8.53
C LEU A 373 5.44 -23.18 -8.27
N VAL A 374 5.00 -23.11 -7.02
CA VAL A 374 3.63 -22.70 -6.68
C VAL A 374 3.56 -21.19 -6.54
N PHE A 375 4.20 -20.60 -5.52
CA PHE A 375 3.94 -19.21 -5.17
C PHE A 375 4.36 -18.20 -6.26
N MET A 376 5.58 -18.25 -6.81
CA MET A 376 6.01 -17.30 -7.85
C MET A 376 5.14 -17.39 -9.11
N ASN A 377 4.73 -18.60 -9.52
CA ASN A 377 3.85 -18.75 -10.69
C ASN A 377 2.44 -18.22 -10.42
N VAL A 378 1.89 -18.44 -9.23
CA VAL A 378 0.63 -17.82 -8.81
C VAL A 378 0.77 -16.30 -8.78
N PHE A 379 1.86 -15.77 -8.23
CA PHE A 379 2.14 -14.33 -8.20
C PHE A 379 2.19 -13.73 -9.61
N THR A 380 2.92 -14.35 -10.54
CA THR A 380 2.97 -13.92 -11.95
C THR A 380 1.60 -13.98 -12.61
N ALA A 381 0.84 -15.06 -12.40
CA ALA A 381 -0.52 -15.20 -12.93
C ALA A 381 -1.44 -14.07 -12.46
N LEU A 382 -1.39 -13.74 -11.17
CA LEU A 382 -2.22 -12.68 -10.59
C LEU A 382 -1.80 -11.29 -11.04
N ILE A 383 -0.49 -11.02 -11.21
CA ILE A 383 -0.02 -9.76 -11.80
C ILE A 383 -0.51 -9.64 -13.24
N LEU A 384 -0.38 -10.71 -14.02
CA LEU A 384 -0.82 -10.72 -15.41
C LEU A 384 -2.33 -10.47 -15.51
N GLU A 385 -3.14 -11.14 -14.70
CA GLU A 385 -4.59 -10.91 -14.65
C GLU A 385 -4.90 -9.44 -14.30
N ASN A 386 -4.30 -8.91 -13.22
CA ASN A 386 -4.49 -7.52 -12.82
C ASN A 386 -4.05 -6.53 -13.91
N PHE A 387 -2.98 -6.83 -14.65
CA PHE A 387 -2.48 -5.99 -15.73
C PHE A 387 -3.39 -6.05 -16.95
N ILE A 388 -3.80 -7.25 -17.40
CA ILE A 388 -4.71 -7.46 -18.52
C ILE A 388 -6.04 -6.74 -18.25
N THR A 389 -6.65 -6.94 -17.08
CA THR A 389 -7.92 -6.26 -16.74
C THR A 389 -7.77 -4.73 -16.74
N LYS A 390 -6.64 -4.19 -16.27
CA LYS A 390 -6.39 -2.73 -16.33
C LYS A 390 -6.11 -2.24 -17.76
N TRP A 391 -5.43 -3.05 -18.57
CA TRP A 391 -5.05 -2.69 -19.93
C TRP A 391 -6.25 -2.69 -20.87
N ASP A 392 -7.06 -3.75 -20.83
CA ASP A 392 -8.24 -3.93 -21.68
C ASP A 392 -9.21 -2.76 -21.48
N ARG A 393 -9.45 -2.39 -20.20
CA ARG A 393 -10.28 -1.24 -19.87
C ARG A 393 -9.74 0.09 -20.37
N ARG A 394 -8.43 0.35 -20.32
CA ARG A 394 -7.86 1.58 -20.90
C ARG A 394 -8.08 1.64 -22.41
N GLN A 395 -8.12 0.50 -23.09
CA GLN A 395 -8.47 0.46 -24.51
C GLN A 395 -9.95 0.75 -24.72
N THR A 396 -10.84 0.17 -23.90
CA THR A 396 -12.29 0.46 -23.93
C THR A 396 -12.56 1.94 -23.67
N GLU A 397 -11.98 2.52 -22.61
CA GLU A 397 -12.11 3.95 -22.28
C GLU A 397 -11.59 4.84 -23.43
N ARG A 398 -10.47 4.48 -24.07
CA ARG A 398 -9.93 5.22 -25.22
C ARG A 398 -10.80 5.08 -26.48
N ASN A 399 -11.49 3.96 -26.64
CA ASN A 399 -12.42 3.74 -27.74
C ASN A 399 -13.76 4.48 -27.50
N GLU A 400 -14.21 4.60 -26.24
CA GLU A 400 -15.41 5.35 -25.83
C GLU A 400 -15.17 6.87 -25.79
N GLU A 401 -13.96 7.35 -25.50
CA GLU A 401 -13.59 8.78 -25.59
C GLU A 401 -13.72 9.35 -27.03
N ASN A 402 -13.79 8.49 -28.06
CA ASN A 402 -14.11 8.91 -29.43
C ASN A 402 -15.62 9.15 -29.65
N LEU A 403 -16.49 8.81 -28.69
CA LEU A 403 -17.95 8.92 -28.84
C LEU A 403 -18.64 9.89 -27.86
N ASP A 404 -18.06 10.21 -26.70
CA ASP A 404 -18.60 11.32 -25.89
C ASP A 404 -17.59 11.95 -24.91
N ARG A 405 -17.58 13.29 -24.85
CA ARG A 405 -16.66 14.08 -24.02
C ARG A 405 -17.18 14.18 -22.59
N THR A 406 -16.79 13.24 -21.72
CA THR A 406 -16.92 13.41 -20.27
C THR A 406 -15.62 13.00 -19.57
N PRO A 407 -15.06 13.84 -18.66
CA PRO A 407 -13.72 13.63 -18.14
C PRO A 407 -13.64 12.41 -17.21
N ALA A 408 -12.57 11.63 -17.41
CA ALA A 408 -12.23 10.42 -16.67
C ALA A 408 -12.18 10.66 -15.15
N TYR A 409 -13.08 10.00 -14.42
CA TYR A 409 -13.04 9.91 -12.95
C TYR A 409 -12.46 8.56 -12.54
N LEU A 410 -11.49 8.59 -11.63
CA LEU A 410 -10.85 7.44 -10.98
C LEU A 410 -11.88 6.38 -10.54
N VAL A 411 -11.91 5.26 -11.26
CA VAL A 411 -12.82 4.13 -11.01
C VAL A 411 -12.18 3.15 -10.01
N SER A 412 -12.82 2.99 -8.85
CA SER A 412 -12.48 1.97 -7.83
C SER A 412 -12.48 0.56 -8.41
N LEU A 413 -11.70 -0.36 -7.82
CA LEU A 413 -11.66 -1.76 -8.24
C LEU A 413 -13.00 -2.50 -8.10
N HIS A 414 -13.93 -1.99 -7.29
CA HIS A 414 -15.29 -2.54 -7.22
C HIS A 414 -16.12 -2.20 -8.46
N ASN A 415 -15.95 -0.98 -9.00
CA ASN A 415 -16.55 -0.58 -10.27
C ASN A 415 -15.79 -1.15 -11.49
N MET A 416 -14.58 -1.67 -11.29
CA MET A 416 -13.74 -2.31 -12.33
C MET A 416 -14.31 -3.61 -12.86
N PHE A 417 -15.12 -4.31 -12.06
CA PHE A 417 -15.80 -5.54 -12.48
C PHE A 417 -17.31 -5.34 -12.62
N ARG A 418 -17.87 -4.19 -12.22
CA ARG A 418 -19.33 -3.99 -12.15
C ARG A 418 -20.05 -4.16 -13.50
N SER A 419 -19.41 -3.81 -14.61
CA SER A 419 -19.95 -4.04 -15.96
C SER A 419 -19.98 -5.52 -16.36
N ASP A 420 -19.04 -6.30 -15.82
CA ASP A 420 -18.82 -7.70 -16.21
C ASP A 420 -19.48 -8.67 -15.21
N LEU A 421 -19.80 -8.18 -14.01
CA LEU A 421 -20.49 -8.92 -12.96
C LEU A 421 -21.94 -9.16 -13.40
N HIS A 422 -22.36 -10.42 -13.42
CA HIS A 422 -23.74 -10.77 -13.75
C HIS A 422 -24.66 -10.28 -12.63
N GLU A 423 -25.63 -9.42 -12.95
CA GLU A 423 -26.64 -8.99 -11.99
C GLU A 423 -27.57 -10.17 -11.68
N PRO A 424 -27.61 -10.64 -10.42
CA PRO A 424 -28.48 -11.74 -10.06
C PRO A 424 -29.94 -11.29 -10.20
N THR A 425 -30.76 -12.15 -10.80
CA THR A 425 -32.18 -11.85 -10.97
C THR A 425 -32.89 -11.82 -9.63
N GLU A 426 -33.96 -11.03 -9.53
CA GLU A 426 -34.73 -10.93 -8.29
C GLU A 426 -35.28 -12.30 -7.84
N GLU A 427 -35.63 -13.17 -8.79
CA GLU A 427 -36.07 -14.53 -8.52
C GLU A 427 -34.99 -15.42 -7.90
N GLU A 428 -33.74 -15.33 -8.37
CA GLU A 428 -32.62 -16.09 -7.82
C GLU A 428 -32.31 -15.65 -6.39
N LEU A 429 -32.30 -14.34 -6.13
CA LEU A 429 -32.09 -13.79 -4.79
C LEU A 429 -33.19 -14.25 -3.83
N VAL A 430 -34.45 -14.22 -4.28
CA VAL A 430 -35.59 -14.64 -3.48
C VAL A 430 -35.55 -16.14 -3.20
N ARG A 431 -35.23 -16.98 -4.20
CA ARG A 431 -35.06 -18.44 -4.02
C ARG A 431 -33.96 -18.76 -3.00
N GLU A 432 -32.83 -18.07 -3.08
CA GLU A 432 -31.71 -18.29 -2.16
C GLU A 432 -32.05 -17.85 -0.73
N ILE A 433 -32.79 -16.75 -0.57
CA ILE A 433 -33.33 -16.30 0.72
C ILE A 433 -34.25 -17.37 1.34
N TYR A 434 -35.15 -17.97 0.55
CA TYR A 434 -36.07 -19.02 1.02
C TYR A 434 -35.39 -20.34 1.39
N ASN A 435 -34.20 -20.58 0.84
CA ASN A 435 -33.37 -21.75 1.13
C ASN A 435 -32.42 -21.52 2.32
N HIS A 436 -32.28 -20.29 2.82
CA HIS A 436 -31.31 -19.98 3.87
C HIS A 436 -31.76 -20.52 5.26
N PRO A 437 -30.93 -21.28 5.99
CA PRO A 437 -31.32 -21.99 7.22
C PRO A 437 -31.67 -21.09 8.42
N HIS A 438 -31.31 -19.81 8.38
CA HIS A 438 -31.60 -18.84 9.45
C HIS A 438 -32.83 -17.98 9.17
N ILE A 439 -33.54 -18.23 8.07
CA ILE A 439 -34.65 -17.42 7.56
C ILE A 439 -36.01 -18.13 7.80
N HIS A 440 -36.09 -19.01 8.80
CA HIS A 440 -37.34 -19.68 9.18
C HIS A 440 -38.51 -18.72 9.52
N HIS A 441 -38.21 -17.47 9.90
CA HIS A 441 -39.24 -16.45 10.15
C HIS A 441 -39.82 -15.78 8.89
N LEU A 442 -39.27 -16.03 7.70
CA LEU A 442 -39.84 -15.62 6.41
C LEU A 442 -40.72 -16.69 5.76
N ARG A 443 -40.66 -17.95 6.23
CA ARG A 443 -41.53 -19.05 5.78
C ARG A 443 -42.90 -19.03 6.48
N VAL A 444 -43.67 -17.96 6.32
CA VAL A 444 -45.14 -17.95 6.42
C VAL A 444 -45.63 -16.78 5.59
#